data_AF-A0A194VDZ5-F1
#
_entry.id   AF-A0A194VDZ5-F1
#
_cell.length_a   1.000
_cell.length_b   1.000
_cell.length_c   1.000
_cell.angle_alpha   90.00
_cell.angle_beta   90.00
_cell.angle_gamma   90.00
#
_symmetry.space_group_name_H-M   'P 1'
#
loop_
_entity.id
_entity.type
_entity.pdbx_description
1 polymer ?
#
loop_
_entity_poly.entity_id
_entity_poly.type
_entity_poly.pdbx_seq_one_letter_code
_entity_poly.pdbx_strand_id
1 'polypeptide(L)'
;MLALSLQAELSGVTNLRPDDTEANPFWYTFKVQCTSCRETHSNWVGVNRFEQNEMSGSRGEANFVWKCKNCKREASASIKAAPSSYEQAEPAKPKNILEFDCRGLEFVEFKPEGEWLAEGLESGSKFTEIDLSDGEWFDYDEKAGEELRFLTDAAHLLSASAPETSGFLMSRRNSLLVENDMPVSDTQRQHVCSCCGHIMIPGQGSKLKFETEKALRVKTKKQSRALSIEKRSSRSGISKVFTCGSCGSYTKLSLPGPGPITRIPRTKKTVQHNTLGATKAQAQAEAQARARGPEPTPSKPASANASSKKRAKNRKAGLQALLDQRQGSTPSSGFGLSLSDFMKK
;
A
#
# COMPACT_ATOMS: atom_id res chain seq x y z
N MET A 1 -10.82 48.62 -1.76
CA MET A 1 -11.49 47.36 -2.14
C MET A 1 -10.42 46.29 -2.24
N LEU A 2 -10.56 45.23 -1.45
CA LEU A 2 -9.66 44.07 -1.44
C LEU A 2 -10.47 42.83 -1.82
N ALA A 3 -9.79 41.79 -2.33
CA ALA A 3 -10.39 40.50 -2.61
C ALA A 3 -9.52 39.39 -2.03
N LEU A 4 -10.16 38.35 -1.47
CA LEU A 4 -9.49 37.13 -1.05
C LEU A 4 -9.47 36.15 -2.22
N SER A 5 -8.29 35.84 -2.73
CA SER A 5 -8.07 34.84 -3.77
C SER A 5 -7.70 33.50 -3.15
N LEU A 6 -8.48 32.45 -3.45
CA LEU A 6 -8.13 31.07 -3.12
C LEU A 6 -7.41 30.43 -4.31
N GLN A 7 -6.40 29.61 -4.02
CA GLN A 7 -5.78 28.71 -4.99
C GLN A 7 -5.52 27.39 -4.27
N ALA A 8 -6.15 26.32 -4.76
CA ALA A 8 -6.04 24.97 -4.22
C ALA A 8 -5.95 23.96 -5.38
N GLU A 9 -5.27 22.84 -5.14
CA GLU A 9 -5.28 21.66 -6.01
C GLU A 9 -6.38 20.72 -5.49
N LEU A 10 -7.41 20.48 -6.31
CA LEU A 10 -8.54 19.61 -5.93
C LEU A 10 -8.47 18.31 -6.72
N SER A 11 -8.59 17.19 -6.01
CA SER A 11 -8.73 15.85 -6.58
C SER A 11 -9.99 15.19 -6.01
N GLY A 12 -10.78 14.55 -6.87
CA GLY A 12 -12.08 13.94 -6.52
C GLY A 12 -13.21 14.90 -6.08
N VAL A 13 -12.91 16.17 -5.77
CA VAL A 13 -13.88 17.15 -5.25
C VAL A 13 -13.93 18.45 -6.05
N THR A 14 -15.06 19.15 -5.96
CA THR A 14 -15.32 20.46 -6.58
C THR A 14 -16.18 21.34 -5.66
N ASN A 15 -16.52 22.54 -6.11
CA ASN A 15 -17.41 23.50 -5.44
C ASN A 15 -16.98 23.97 -4.03
N LEU A 16 -15.70 23.87 -3.70
CA LEU A 16 -15.12 24.21 -2.39
C LEU A 16 -15.47 25.66 -1.98
N ARG A 17 -16.13 25.83 -0.84
CA ARG A 17 -16.54 27.12 -0.28
C ARG A 17 -16.67 27.04 1.26
N PRO A 18 -16.49 28.13 2.01
CA PRO A 18 -16.87 28.16 3.43
C PRO A 18 -18.39 28.06 3.59
N ASP A 19 -18.88 27.48 4.69
CA ASP A 19 -20.31 27.51 5.02
C ASP A 19 -20.69 28.87 5.62
N ASP A 20 -21.11 29.80 4.75
CA ASP A 20 -21.51 31.17 5.10
C ASP A 20 -23.04 31.32 5.04
N THR A 21 -23.73 30.78 6.04
CA THR A 21 -25.20 30.84 6.14
C THR A 21 -25.67 31.70 7.32
N GLU A 22 -26.93 32.12 7.30
CA GLU A 22 -27.53 32.89 8.39
C GLU A 22 -27.70 32.06 9.67
N ALA A 23 -27.73 30.72 9.54
CA ALA A 23 -27.78 29.79 10.67
C ALA A 23 -26.37 29.48 11.22
N ASN A 24 -25.42 29.16 10.33
CA ASN A 24 -24.01 28.95 10.62
C ASN A 24 -23.18 30.04 9.92
N PRO A 25 -22.91 31.20 10.57
CA PRO A 25 -22.19 32.30 9.95
C PRO A 25 -20.67 32.10 10.04
N PHE A 26 -19.97 32.20 8.91
CA PHE A 26 -18.53 31.95 8.84
C PHE A 26 -17.68 33.08 9.43
N TRP A 27 -16.66 32.73 10.20
CA TRP A 27 -15.75 33.67 10.89
C TRP A 27 -14.43 33.84 10.13
N TYR A 28 -14.44 34.70 9.11
CA TYR A 28 -13.26 34.97 8.28
C TYR A 28 -12.14 35.62 9.11
N THR A 29 -11.08 34.86 9.40
CA THR A 29 -10.07 35.21 10.39
C THR A 29 -8.79 35.78 9.76
N PHE A 30 -8.44 37.03 10.10
CA PHE A 30 -7.35 37.79 9.47
C PHE A 30 -6.38 38.43 10.46
N LYS A 31 -5.14 38.69 10.00
CA LYS A 31 -4.28 39.74 10.57
C LYS A 31 -4.56 41.07 9.88
N VAL A 32 -4.72 42.12 10.68
CA VAL A 32 -5.13 43.46 10.23
C VAL A 32 -4.00 44.47 10.44
N GLN A 33 -3.68 45.26 9.42
CA GLN A 33 -2.76 46.39 9.50
C GLN A 33 -3.51 47.71 9.32
N CYS A 34 -3.22 48.71 10.17
CA CYS A 34 -3.84 50.02 10.05
C CYS A 34 -3.09 50.89 9.03
N THR A 35 -3.73 51.30 7.94
CA THR A 35 -3.09 52.05 6.85
C THR A 35 -2.53 53.41 7.29
N SER A 36 -3.08 53.97 8.36
CA SER A 36 -2.72 55.29 8.91
C SER A 36 -1.39 55.33 9.69
N CYS A 37 -0.94 54.21 10.24
CA CYS A 37 0.30 54.13 11.04
C CYS A 37 1.14 52.88 10.79
N ARG A 38 0.66 51.97 9.93
CA ARG A 38 1.28 50.68 9.57
C ARG A 38 1.47 49.71 10.73
N GLU A 39 0.81 49.95 11.85
CA GLU A 39 0.73 49.02 12.98
C GLU A 39 -0.12 47.80 12.61
N THR A 40 0.41 46.60 12.81
CA THR A 40 -0.31 45.33 12.65
C THR A 40 -0.85 44.87 13.99
N HIS A 41 -2.11 44.43 14.06
CA HIS A 41 -2.70 43.97 15.30
C HIS A 41 -2.07 42.64 15.77
N SER A 42 -1.77 42.54 17.07
CA SER A 42 -1.10 41.36 17.68
C SER A 42 -1.94 40.09 17.66
N ASN A 43 -3.27 40.25 17.65
CA ASN A 43 -4.22 39.14 17.70
C ASN A 43 -4.93 39.06 16.35
N TRP A 44 -5.23 37.84 15.93
CA TRP A 44 -6.17 37.56 14.85
C TRP A 44 -7.54 38.21 15.11
N VAL A 45 -8.22 38.56 14.03
CA VAL A 45 -9.52 39.25 14.02
C VAL A 45 -10.46 38.46 13.12
N GLY A 46 -11.55 37.94 13.70
CA GLY A 46 -12.67 37.41 12.92
C GLY A 46 -13.51 38.54 12.34
N VAL A 47 -14.01 38.36 11.12
CA VAL A 47 -15.01 39.21 10.47
C VAL A 47 -16.15 38.32 9.99
N ASN A 48 -17.37 38.62 10.40
CA ASN A 48 -18.58 37.86 10.07
C ASN A 48 -19.47 38.69 9.13
N ARG A 49 -19.99 38.09 8.06
CA ARG A 49 -20.81 38.78 7.04
C ARG A 49 -22.20 39.21 7.53
N PHE A 50 -22.73 38.55 8.55
CA PHE A 50 -24.05 38.83 9.14
C PHE A 50 -23.98 39.77 10.35
N GLU A 51 -22.77 40.04 10.87
CA GLU A 51 -22.56 41.02 11.93
C GLU A 51 -22.78 42.44 11.40
N GLN A 52 -23.45 43.30 12.18
CA GLN A 52 -23.71 44.71 11.83
C GLN A 52 -23.29 45.61 12.99
N ASN A 53 -22.28 46.44 12.77
CA ASN A 53 -21.74 47.39 13.74
C ASN A 53 -21.88 48.84 13.21
N GLU A 54 -22.39 49.75 14.05
CA GLU A 54 -22.51 51.17 13.70
C GLU A 54 -21.13 51.85 13.58
N MET A 55 -20.86 52.55 12.47
CA MET A 55 -19.63 53.32 12.31
C MET A 55 -19.77 54.74 12.90
N SER A 56 -18.96 55.07 13.91
CA SER A 56 -19.01 56.39 14.54
C SER A 56 -18.75 57.52 13.52
N GLY A 57 -19.52 58.61 13.64
CA GLY A 57 -19.45 59.75 12.71
C GLY A 57 -20.13 59.56 11.35
N SER A 58 -20.82 58.43 11.10
CA SER A 58 -21.58 58.23 9.86
C SER A 58 -22.94 57.53 10.11
N ARG A 59 -23.80 57.46 9.09
CA ARG A 59 -25.03 56.64 9.10
C ARG A 59 -24.84 55.29 8.40
N GLY A 60 -23.61 54.78 8.36
CA GLY A 60 -23.29 53.49 7.74
C GLY A 60 -23.05 52.43 8.80
N GLU A 61 -23.66 51.27 8.60
CA GLU A 61 -23.23 50.02 9.25
C GLU A 61 -22.03 49.44 8.50
N ALA A 62 -21.19 48.70 9.21
CA ALA A 62 -20.14 47.85 8.64
C ALA A 62 -20.06 46.55 9.42
N ASN A 63 -19.55 45.49 8.80
CA ASN A 63 -19.44 44.19 9.47
C ASN A 63 -18.44 44.25 10.63
N PHE A 64 -17.29 44.89 10.39
CA PHE A 64 -16.23 45.05 11.38
C PHE A 64 -15.87 46.53 11.55
N VAL A 65 -15.75 46.99 12.80
CA VAL A 65 -15.33 48.35 13.17
C VAL A 65 -14.26 48.27 14.26
N TRP A 66 -13.12 48.91 14.07
CA TRP A 66 -11.98 48.84 14.98
C TRP A 66 -11.26 50.18 15.14
N LYS A 67 -10.88 50.49 16.38
CA LYS A 67 -10.07 51.66 16.73
C LYS A 67 -8.62 51.27 16.96
N CYS A 68 -7.72 51.75 16.11
CA CYS A 68 -6.30 51.40 16.18
C CYS A 68 -5.69 51.88 17.52
N LYS A 69 -5.11 50.94 18.29
CA LYS A 69 -4.50 51.21 19.61
C LYS A 69 -3.38 52.26 19.56
N ASN A 70 -2.60 52.30 18.48
CA ASN A 70 -1.51 53.24 18.28
C ASN A 70 -2.04 54.64 17.87
N CYS A 71 -2.59 54.78 16.66
CA CYS A 71 -2.98 56.10 16.12
C CYS A 71 -4.38 56.61 16.52
N LYS A 72 -5.17 55.82 17.26
CA LYS A 72 -6.54 56.13 17.73
C LYS A 72 -7.58 56.44 16.65
N ARG A 73 -7.23 56.30 15.36
CA ARG A 73 -8.19 56.38 14.25
C ARG A 73 -9.05 55.13 14.20
N GLU A 74 -10.29 55.31 13.75
CA GLU A 74 -11.22 54.21 13.49
C GLU A 74 -11.09 53.75 12.03
N ALA A 75 -11.30 52.46 11.85
CA ALA A 75 -11.23 51.76 10.59
C ALA A 75 -12.38 50.75 10.53
N SER A 76 -12.85 50.43 9.33
CA SER A 76 -13.95 49.50 9.13
C SER A 76 -13.74 48.59 7.93
N ALA A 77 -14.42 47.44 7.94
CA ALA A 77 -14.49 46.52 6.83
C ALA A 77 -15.92 45.99 6.66
N SER A 78 -16.35 45.79 5.41
CA SER A 78 -17.59 45.11 5.08
C SER A 78 -17.40 44.11 3.93
N ILE A 79 -18.08 42.97 4.04
CA ILE A 79 -18.12 41.89 3.06
C ILE A 79 -19.28 42.16 2.08
N LYS A 80 -18.98 42.25 0.79
CA LYS A 80 -19.96 42.73 -0.22
C LYS A 80 -20.97 41.68 -0.69
N ALA A 81 -20.57 40.41 -0.69
CA ALA A 81 -21.29 39.33 -1.35
C ALA A 81 -21.08 38.00 -0.61
N ALA A 82 -21.84 36.97 -1.00
CA ALA A 82 -21.58 35.60 -0.56
C ALA A 82 -20.25 35.08 -1.15
N PRO A 83 -19.58 34.11 -0.49
CA PRO A 83 -18.40 33.47 -1.03
C PRO A 83 -18.71 32.72 -2.34
N SER A 84 -17.88 32.92 -3.37
CA SER A 84 -17.99 32.16 -4.62
C SER A 84 -17.33 30.79 -4.47
N SER A 85 -17.93 29.74 -5.04
CA SER A 85 -17.35 28.39 -5.02
C SER A 85 -16.06 28.31 -5.84
N TYR A 86 -15.07 27.57 -5.33
CA TYR A 86 -13.86 27.20 -6.04
C TYR A 86 -14.08 25.85 -6.75
N GLU A 87 -14.08 25.88 -8.07
CA GLU A 87 -14.30 24.70 -8.93
C GLU A 87 -12.97 24.02 -9.23
N GLN A 88 -12.99 22.70 -9.43
CA GLN A 88 -11.81 21.97 -9.86
C GLN A 88 -11.34 22.48 -11.25
N ALA A 89 -10.05 22.78 -11.39
CA ALA A 89 -9.47 23.21 -12.64
C ALA A 89 -8.00 22.79 -12.73
N GLU A 90 -7.63 22.16 -13.85
CA GLU A 90 -6.24 21.87 -14.19
C GLU A 90 -5.69 22.93 -15.19
N PRO A 91 -4.50 23.51 -14.94
CA PRO A 91 -3.83 23.62 -13.64
C PRO A 91 -4.63 24.53 -12.68
N ALA A 92 -4.39 24.38 -11.38
CA ALA A 92 -4.99 25.21 -10.32
C ALA A 92 -4.74 26.70 -10.58
N LYS A 93 -5.80 27.50 -10.58
CA LYS A 93 -5.78 28.95 -10.86
C LYS A 93 -6.30 29.72 -9.65
N PRO A 94 -5.68 30.85 -9.27
CA PRO A 94 -6.25 31.71 -8.23
C PRO A 94 -7.60 32.26 -8.68
N LYS A 95 -8.64 32.06 -7.85
CA LYS A 95 -10.01 32.57 -8.05
C LYS A 95 -10.39 33.44 -6.86
N ASN A 96 -10.94 34.63 -7.12
CA ASN A 96 -11.43 35.51 -6.06
C ASN A 96 -12.68 34.90 -5.43
N ILE A 97 -12.60 34.48 -4.17
CA ILE A 97 -13.73 33.88 -3.44
C ILE A 97 -14.58 34.92 -2.70
N LEU A 98 -13.99 36.03 -2.24
CA LEU A 98 -14.71 37.04 -1.45
C LEU A 98 -14.19 38.46 -1.66
N GLU A 99 -15.07 39.46 -1.60
CA GLU A 99 -14.76 40.88 -1.80
C GLU A 99 -15.07 41.75 -0.57
N PHE A 100 -14.15 42.67 -0.25
CA PHE A 100 -14.21 43.54 0.92
C PHE A 100 -14.13 45.03 0.54
N ASP A 101 -14.98 45.85 1.16
CA ASP A 101 -14.73 47.29 1.27
C ASP A 101 -14.05 47.60 2.61
N CYS A 102 -12.74 47.87 2.57
CA CYS A 102 -11.91 48.18 3.73
C CYS A 102 -11.57 49.68 3.74
N ARG A 103 -11.67 50.31 4.92
CA ARG A 103 -11.43 51.75 5.13
C ARG A 103 -10.57 51.94 6.37
N GLY A 104 -9.38 52.53 6.22
CA GLY A 104 -8.43 52.74 7.33
C GLY A 104 -7.64 51.50 7.79
N LEU A 105 -7.95 50.32 7.23
CA LEU A 105 -7.27 49.05 7.46
C LEU A 105 -7.04 48.29 6.15
N GLU A 106 -6.07 47.38 6.18
CA GLU A 106 -5.77 46.38 5.15
C GLU A 106 -5.60 45.01 5.83
N PHE A 107 -5.99 43.93 5.14
CA PHE A 107 -5.76 42.55 5.58
C PHE A 107 -4.41 42.06 5.06
N VAL A 108 -3.59 41.47 5.94
CA VAL A 108 -2.21 41.05 5.63
C VAL A 108 -2.10 39.54 5.43
N GLU A 109 -2.86 38.77 6.21
CA GLU A 109 -2.77 37.32 6.29
C GLU A 109 -4.17 36.78 6.62
N PHE A 110 -4.59 35.72 5.93
CA PHE A 110 -5.85 35.01 6.17
C PHE A 110 -5.54 33.65 6.79
N LYS A 111 -6.38 33.20 7.72
CA LYS A 111 -6.34 31.85 8.26
C LYS A 111 -7.67 31.15 7.94
N PRO A 112 -7.67 30.05 7.17
CA PRO A 112 -8.87 29.38 6.67
C PRO A 112 -9.58 28.51 7.74
N GLU A 113 -9.51 28.89 9.02
CA GLU A 113 -10.24 28.22 10.10
C GLU A 113 -11.75 28.37 9.94
N GLY A 114 -12.47 27.28 10.17
CA GLY A 114 -13.93 27.20 10.09
C GLY A 114 -14.39 26.02 9.25
N GLU A 115 -15.70 25.84 9.15
CA GLU A 115 -16.30 24.72 8.40
C GLU A 115 -16.37 25.06 6.90
N TRP A 116 -15.64 24.31 6.07
CA TRP A 116 -15.76 24.37 4.62
C TRP A 116 -16.65 23.23 4.10
N LEU A 117 -17.21 23.47 2.91
CA LEU A 117 -18.07 22.57 2.15
C LEU A 117 -17.41 22.25 0.81
N ALA A 118 -17.43 20.98 0.42
CA ALA A 118 -17.10 20.55 -0.94
C ALA A 118 -18.08 19.47 -1.42
N GLU A 119 -18.11 19.26 -2.74
CA GLU A 119 -19.00 18.29 -3.39
C GLU A 119 -18.14 17.31 -4.22
N GLY A 120 -18.33 16.01 -4.02
CA GLY A 120 -17.64 14.96 -4.78
C GLY A 120 -18.01 15.02 -6.26
N LEU A 121 -16.98 15.03 -7.13
CA LEU A 121 -17.08 15.41 -8.54
C LEU A 121 -18.09 14.57 -9.33
N GLU A 122 -18.08 13.26 -9.12
CA GLU A 122 -18.95 12.30 -9.82
C GLU A 122 -20.12 11.81 -8.95
N SER A 123 -19.89 11.65 -7.65
CA SER A 123 -20.79 11.01 -6.68
C SER A 123 -21.90 11.93 -6.14
N GLY A 124 -21.71 13.25 -6.23
CA GLY A 124 -22.50 14.22 -5.48
C GLY A 124 -22.49 13.97 -3.96
N SER A 125 -21.45 13.32 -3.43
CA SER A 125 -21.19 13.26 -1.98
C SER A 125 -20.95 14.67 -1.46
N LYS A 126 -21.55 15.02 -0.32
CA LYS A 126 -21.38 16.34 0.29
C LYS A 126 -20.45 16.18 1.47
N PHE A 127 -19.30 16.84 1.38
CA PHE A 127 -18.32 16.92 2.45
C PHE A 127 -18.61 18.20 3.24
N THR A 128 -18.97 18.03 4.51
CA THR A 128 -19.22 19.08 5.51
C THR A 128 -18.08 19.07 6.53
N GLU A 129 -17.97 20.11 7.35
CA GLU A 129 -16.98 20.17 8.45
C GLU A 129 -15.51 20.01 7.96
N ILE A 130 -15.23 20.41 6.71
CA ILE A 130 -13.87 20.40 6.15
C ILE A 130 -13.05 21.47 6.86
N ASP A 131 -12.04 21.07 7.64
CA ASP A 131 -11.01 21.97 8.14
C ASP A 131 -9.85 22.09 7.14
N LEU A 132 -9.39 23.32 6.91
CA LEU A 132 -8.23 23.65 6.07
C LEU A 132 -7.12 24.35 6.88
N SER A 133 -7.17 24.32 8.21
CA SER A 133 -6.23 25.01 9.11
C SER A 133 -4.76 24.62 8.91
N ASP A 134 -4.48 23.34 8.62
CA ASP A 134 -3.15 22.80 8.29
C ASP A 134 -2.79 22.94 6.78
N GLY A 135 -3.72 23.40 5.94
CA GLY A 135 -3.51 23.64 4.51
C GLY A 135 -3.69 22.43 3.58
N GLU A 136 -3.81 21.22 4.13
CA GLU A 136 -4.12 19.98 3.41
C GLU A 136 -5.33 19.28 4.07
N TRP A 137 -6.19 18.62 3.28
CA TRP A 137 -7.33 17.84 3.78
C TRP A 137 -7.55 16.62 2.89
N PHE A 138 -7.93 15.49 3.51
CA PHE A 138 -8.17 14.21 2.84
C PHE A 138 -9.32 13.47 3.53
N ASP A 139 -10.28 12.98 2.74
CA ASP A 139 -11.39 12.14 3.21
C ASP A 139 -11.74 11.09 2.13
N TYR A 140 -12.60 10.12 2.47
CA TYR A 140 -12.96 8.98 1.63
C TYR A 140 -14.42 9.04 1.18
N ASP A 141 -14.66 9.13 -0.14
CA ASP A 141 -16.00 9.07 -0.70
C ASP A 141 -16.61 7.66 -0.58
N GLU A 142 -17.41 7.45 0.47
CA GLU A 142 -18.09 6.17 0.70
C GLU A 142 -19.00 5.75 -0.46
N LYS A 143 -19.63 6.70 -1.17
CA LYS A 143 -20.53 6.36 -2.30
C LYS A 143 -19.75 5.88 -3.52
N ALA A 144 -18.65 6.55 -3.86
CA ALA A 144 -17.75 6.08 -4.91
C ALA A 144 -17.18 4.70 -4.53
N GLY A 145 -16.85 4.50 -3.25
CA GLY A 145 -16.51 3.20 -2.68
C GLY A 145 -17.60 2.13 -2.83
N GLU A 146 -18.88 2.50 -2.67
CA GLU A 146 -20.03 1.61 -2.82
C GLU A 146 -20.31 1.26 -4.29
N GLU A 147 -20.28 2.23 -5.23
CA GLU A 147 -20.44 1.95 -6.67
C GLU A 147 -19.35 0.98 -7.16
N LEU A 148 -18.10 1.21 -6.76
CA LEU A 148 -16.98 0.32 -7.09
C LEU A 148 -17.15 -1.11 -6.54
N ARG A 149 -17.83 -1.28 -5.40
CA ARG A 149 -18.21 -2.61 -4.85
C ARG A 149 -19.37 -3.22 -5.64
N PHE A 150 -20.45 -2.47 -5.87
CA PHE A 150 -21.61 -2.91 -6.63
C PHE A 150 -21.23 -3.40 -8.05
N LEU A 151 -20.41 -2.63 -8.78
CA LEU A 151 -19.91 -3.03 -10.10
C LEU A 151 -19.02 -4.28 -10.05
N THR A 152 -18.29 -4.51 -8.95
CA THR A 152 -17.50 -5.72 -8.73
C THR A 152 -18.40 -6.94 -8.58
N ASP A 153 -19.37 -6.87 -7.66
CA ASP A 153 -20.21 -8.01 -7.31
C ASP A 153 -21.19 -8.35 -8.45
N ALA A 154 -21.80 -7.35 -9.09
CA ALA A 154 -22.65 -7.54 -10.26
C ALA A 154 -21.88 -8.20 -11.42
N ALA A 155 -20.64 -7.78 -11.67
CA ALA A 155 -19.80 -8.40 -12.70
C ALA A 155 -19.40 -9.85 -12.34
N HIS A 156 -19.12 -10.15 -11.08
CA HIS A 156 -18.82 -11.52 -10.65
C HIS A 156 -20.05 -12.43 -10.75
N LEU A 157 -21.24 -11.96 -10.37
CA LEU A 157 -22.51 -12.69 -10.52
C LEU A 157 -22.82 -13.02 -11.99
N LEU A 158 -22.58 -12.08 -12.92
CA LEU A 158 -22.83 -12.26 -14.35
C LEU A 158 -21.69 -12.99 -15.10
N SER A 159 -20.55 -13.24 -14.45
CA SER A 159 -19.32 -13.74 -15.12
C SER A 159 -19.48 -15.05 -15.90
N ALA A 160 -20.37 -15.95 -15.45
CA ALA A 160 -20.61 -17.24 -16.08
C ALA A 160 -21.79 -17.25 -17.07
N SER A 161 -22.78 -16.36 -16.89
CA SER A 161 -24.00 -16.31 -17.70
C SER A 161 -23.93 -15.27 -18.83
N ALA A 162 -23.23 -14.17 -18.62
CA ALA A 162 -23.05 -13.07 -19.54
C ALA A 162 -21.64 -12.45 -19.40
N PRO A 163 -20.58 -13.15 -19.89
CA PRO A 163 -19.19 -12.71 -19.73
C PRO A 163 -18.90 -11.36 -20.40
N GLU A 164 -19.72 -10.95 -21.37
CA GLU A 164 -19.64 -9.65 -22.06
C GLU A 164 -20.13 -8.49 -21.18
N THR A 165 -21.28 -8.63 -20.50
CA THR A 165 -21.77 -7.62 -19.57
C THR A 165 -20.95 -7.58 -18.29
N SER A 166 -20.48 -8.73 -17.82
CA SER A 166 -19.47 -8.84 -16.75
C SER A 166 -18.20 -8.05 -17.10
N GLY A 167 -17.69 -8.21 -18.33
CA GLY A 167 -16.57 -7.43 -18.85
C GLY A 167 -16.87 -5.93 -18.90
N PHE A 168 -18.04 -5.52 -19.40
CA PHE A 168 -18.44 -4.12 -19.45
C PHE A 168 -18.50 -3.46 -18.06
N LEU A 169 -19.13 -4.10 -17.08
CA LEU A 169 -19.23 -3.61 -15.70
C LEU A 169 -17.85 -3.42 -15.05
N MET A 170 -16.97 -4.40 -15.18
CA MET A 170 -15.57 -4.29 -14.74
C MET A 170 -14.77 -3.23 -15.55
N SER A 171 -15.15 -2.96 -16.79
CA SER A 171 -14.54 -1.90 -17.60
C SER A 171 -14.96 -0.52 -17.11
N ARG A 172 -16.26 -0.28 -16.80
CA ARG A 172 -16.71 0.98 -16.17
C ARG A 172 -16.10 1.15 -14.79
N ARG A 173 -15.99 0.08 -13.99
CA ARG A 173 -15.26 0.09 -12.72
C ARG A 173 -13.80 0.51 -12.89
N ASN A 174 -13.12 0.03 -13.93
CA ASN A 174 -11.74 0.43 -14.21
C ASN A 174 -11.62 1.89 -14.68
N SER A 175 -12.63 2.43 -15.37
CA SER A 175 -12.70 3.88 -15.65
C SER A 175 -12.80 4.68 -14.35
N LEU A 176 -13.78 4.36 -13.48
CA LEU A 176 -13.98 5.06 -12.20
C LEU A 176 -12.72 5.03 -11.31
N LEU A 177 -11.98 3.91 -11.30
CA LEU A 177 -10.70 3.80 -10.58
C LEU A 177 -9.59 4.71 -11.13
N VAL A 178 -9.65 5.13 -12.41
CA VAL A 178 -8.74 6.12 -12.99
C VAL A 178 -9.29 7.53 -12.82
N GLU A 179 -10.61 7.72 -13.01
CA GLU A 179 -11.32 9.00 -12.85
C GLU A 179 -11.23 9.53 -11.40
N ASN A 180 -11.05 8.65 -10.42
CA ASN A 180 -10.86 8.98 -8.99
C ASN A 180 -9.41 8.73 -8.49
N ASP A 181 -8.42 8.58 -9.39
CA ASP A 181 -6.98 8.35 -9.10
C ASP A 181 -6.65 7.16 -8.14
N MET A 182 -7.55 6.19 -8.03
CA MET A 182 -7.46 5.08 -7.09
C MET A 182 -6.51 3.96 -7.58
N PRO A 183 -5.37 3.71 -6.90
CA PRO A 183 -4.33 2.81 -7.40
C PRO A 183 -4.77 1.33 -7.43
N VAL A 184 -4.92 0.78 -8.64
CA VAL A 184 -5.39 -0.60 -8.84
C VAL A 184 -4.37 -1.63 -8.35
N SER A 185 -4.74 -2.37 -7.29
CA SER A 185 -3.86 -3.36 -6.66
C SER A 185 -3.34 -4.44 -7.62
N ASP A 186 -2.10 -4.87 -7.43
CA ASP A 186 -1.47 -5.95 -8.22
C ASP A 186 -2.21 -7.30 -8.08
N THR A 187 -3.06 -7.48 -7.07
CA THR A 187 -4.00 -8.61 -6.97
C THR A 187 -5.15 -8.45 -7.97
N GLN A 188 -5.83 -7.31 -8.01
CA GLN A 188 -6.90 -7.05 -8.97
C GLN A 188 -6.40 -7.15 -10.42
N ARG A 189 -5.18 -6.67 -10.70
CA ARG A 189 -4.52 -6.77 -12.02
C ARG A 189 -4.19 -8.20 -12.46
N GLN A 190 -4.29 -9.20 -11.58
CA GLN A 190 -4.23 -10.64 -11.93
C GLN A 190 -5.59 -11.20 -12.35
N HIS A 191 -6.67 -10.63 -11.83
CA HIS A 191 -8.03 -11.17 -11.96
C HIS A 191 -8.90 -10.41 -12.97
N VAL A 192 -8.60 -9.15 -13.27
CA VAL A 192 -9.39 -8.28 -14.16
C VAL A 192 -8.48 -7.68 -15.23
N CYS A 193 -8.88 -7.78 -16.50
CA CYS A 193 -8.16 -7.11 -17.59
C CYS A 193 -8.40 -5.59 -17.54
N SER A 194 -7.34 -4.80 -17.39
CA SER A 194 -7.43 -3.34 -17.36
C SER A 194 -7.93 -2.71 -18.67
N CYS A 195 -7.83 -3.42 -19.81
CA CYS A 195 -8.19 -2.90 -21.13
C CYS A 195 -9.66 -3.12 -21.54
N CYS A 196 -10.38 -4.04 -20.88
CA CYS A 196 -11.75 -4.42 -21.28
C CYS A 196 -12.59 -5.05 -20.15
N GLY A 197 -12.13 -4.98 -18.90
CA GLY A 197 -12.81 -5.54 -17.72
C GLY A 197 -12.91 -7.07 -17.64
N HIS A 198 -12.68 -7.82 -18.72
CA HIS A 198 -12.84 -9.28 -18.72
C HIS A 198 -12.07 -9.97 -17.58
N ILE A 199 -12.79 -10.79 -16.80
CA ILE A 199 -12.28 -11.48 -15.61
C ILE A 199 -11.39 -12.65 -16.05
N MET A 200 -10.09 -12.53 -15.77
CA MET A 200 -9.05 -13.42 -16.28
C MET A 200 -8.89 -14.68 -15.42
N ILE A 201 -9.71 -15.70 -15.68
CA ILE A 201 -9.60 -17.01 -15.02
C ILE A 201 -8.63 -17.92 -15.81
N PRO A 202 -7.47 -18.32 -15.27
CA PRO A 202 -6.51 -19.16 -15.98
C PRO A 202 -7.10 -20.51 -16.36
N GLY A 203 -7.05 -20.85 -17.65
CA GLY A 203 -7.64 -22.08 -18.19
C GLY A 203 -9.04 -21.89 -18.81
N GLN A 204 -9.73 -20.80 -18.48
CA GLN A 204 -10.97 -20.38 -19.15
C GLN A 204 -10.64 -19.29 -20.17
N GLY A 205 -9.99 -19.68 -21.27
CA GLY A 205 -9.54 -18.80 -22.36
C GLY A 205 -8.32 -17.91 -22.02
N SER A 206 -8.33 -17.28 -20.84
CA SER A 206 -7.22 -16.45 -20.35
C SER A 206 -5.98 -17.29 -19.99
N LYS A 207 -4.80 -16.75 -20.29
CA LYS A 207 -3.51 -17.47 -20.23
C LYS A 207 -2.57 -16.84 -19.20
N LEU A 208 -1.86 -17.66 -18.44
CA LEU A 208 -0.84 -17.23 -17.48
C LEU A 208 0.52 -17.85 -17.85
N LYS A 209 1.55 -17.02 -17.97
CA LYS A 209 2.96 -17.44 -18.10
C LYS A 209 3.77 -16.94 -16.92
N PHE A 210 4.74 -17.73 -16.48
CA PHE A 210 5.77 -17.30 -15.54
C PHE A 210 7.07 -17.06 -16.31
N GLU A 211 7.45 -15.80 -16.45
CA GLU A 211 8.70 -15.42 -17.08
C GLU A 211 9.70 -15.09 -15.97
N THR A 212 10.78 -15.88 -15.88
CA THR A 212 11.97 -15.39 -15.18
C THR A 212 12.54 -14.27 -16.02
N GLU A 213 12.77 -13.11 -15.40
CA GLU A 213 13.69 -12.15 -16.00
C GLU A 213 15.07 -12.79 -15.97
N LYS A 214 15.42 -13.42 -17.10
CA LYS A 214 16.74 -13.98 -17.37
C LYS A 214 17.74 -12.85 -17.15
N ALA A 215 18.31 -12.81 -15.94
CA ALA A 215 19.31 -11.82 -15.57
C ALA A 215 20.28 -11.69 -16.74
N LEU A 216 20.43 -10.48 -17.27
CA LEU A 216 21.24 -10.24 -18.45
C LEU A 216 22.61 -10.86 -18.20
N ARG A 217 22.85 -12.00 -18.84
CA ARG A 217 24.18 -12.61 -18.94
C ARG A 217 24.96 -11.77 -19.95
N VAL A 218 25.22 -10.52 -19.54
CA VAL A 218 26.33 -9.73 -20.00
C VAL A 218 27.52 -10.67 -19.94
N LYS A 219 27.95 -11.15 -21.10
CA LYS A 219 29.24 -11.83 -21.23
C LYS A 219 30.26 -10.75 -20.94
N THR A 220 30.64 -10.61 -19.68
CA THR A 220 31.67 -9.67 -19.23
C THR A 220 33.01 -10.13 -19.81
N LYS A 221 33.25 -9.75 -21.06
CA LYS A 221 34.61 -9.55 -21.57
C LYS A 221 35.34 -8.72 -20.52
N LYS A 222 36.52 -9.19 -20.09
CA LYS A 222 37.36 -8.46 -19.13
C LYS A 222 37.68 -7.07 -19.70
N GLN A 223 37.07 -6.03 -19.13
CA GLN A 223 37.59 -4.67 -19.14
C GLN A 223 37.50 -4.08 -17.73
N SER A 224 38.19 -2.96 -17.52
CA SER A 224 38.84 -2.63 -16.25
C SER A 224 37.95 -2.00 -15.17
N ARG A 225 38.40 -2.19 -13.93
CA ARG A 225 37.80 -1.71 -12.68
C ARG A 225 37.98 -0.19 -12.52
N ALA A 226 36.91 0.59 -12.67
CA ALA A 226 36.81 1.95 -12.15
C ALA A 226 35.34 2.38 -11.89
N LEU A 227 35.11 2.96 -10.70
CA LEU A 227 34.13 3.99 -10.36
C LEU A 227 32.69 3.92 -10.95
N SER A 228 31.77 3.33 -10.19
CA SER A 228 30.54 4.02 -9.74
C SER A 228 29.89 3.24 -8.59
N ILE A 229 29.83 3.82 -7.39
CA ILE A 229 29.12 3.24 -6.24
C ILE A 229 27.74 3.88 -6.16
N GLU A 230 26.77 3.37 -6.94
CA GLU A 230 25.38 3.23 -6.50
C GLU A 230 24.53 2.47 -7.53
N LYS A 231 24.43 1.15 -7.34
CA LYS A 231 23.31 0.31 -7.76
C LYS A 231 23.46 -1.07 -7.13
N ARG A 232 22.90 -1.24 -5.93
CA ARG A 232 22.60 -2.58 -5.41
C ARG A 232 21.54 -3.18 -6.33
N SER A 233 21.97 -3.98 -7.30
CA SER A 233 21.08 -4.73 -8.17
C SER A 233 20.08 -5.48 -7.30
N SER A 234 18.81 -5.12 -7.40
CA SER A 234 17.73 -6.05 -7.08
C SER A 234 17.98 -7.34 -7.88
N ARG A 235 17.74 -8.49 -7.25
CA ARG A 235 17.76 -9.75 -7.99
C ARG A 235 16.57 -9.73 -8.95
N SER A 236 16.83 -9.92 -10.24
CA SER A 236 15.77 -9.89 -11.25
C SER A 236 14.67 -10.90 -10.90
N GLY A 237 13.43 -10.44 -10.96
CA GLY A 237 12.28 -11.13 -10.41
C GLY A 237 11.81 -12.32 -11.24
N ILE A 238 10.84 -13.04 -10.69
CA ILE A 238 9.91 -13.81 -11.51
C ILE A 238 8.76 -12.86 -11.82
N SER A 239 8.45 -12.67 -13.10
CA SER A 239 7.26 -11.94 -13.52
C SER A 239 6.12 -12.90 -13.90
N LYS A 240 4.91 -12.59 -13.46
CA LYS A 240 3.68 -13.18 -13.99
C LYS A 240 3.30 -12.37 -15.23
N VAL A 241 2.99 -13.04 -16.33
CA VAL A 241 2.42 -12.43 -17.54
C VAL A 241 1.07 -13.07 -17.78
N PHE A 242 0.00 -12.31 -17.52
CA PHE A 242 -1.36 -12.67 -17.88
C PHE A 242 -1.64 -12.23 -19.33
N THR A 243 -2.50 -12.95 -20.03
CA THR A 243 -3.00 -12.58 -21.36
C THR A 243 -4.50 -12.79 -21.37
N CYS A 244 -5.24 -11.71 -21.64
CA CYS A 244 -6.69 -11.66 -21.60
C CYS A 244 -7.31 -12.60 -22.66
N GLY A 245 -8.33 -13.38 -22.27
CA GLY A 245 -9.04 -14.30 -23.15
C GLY A 245 -9.87 -13.61 -24.25
N SER A 246 -10.39 -12.40 -24.02
CA SER A 246 -11.23 -11.67 -24.97
C SER A 246 -10.43 -10.75 -25.91
N CYS A 247 -9.68 -9.79 -25.36
CA CYS A 247 -8.98 -8.76 -26.15
C CYS A 247 -7.52 -9.09 -26.50
N GLY A 248 -6.94 -10.16 -25.92
CA GLY A 248 -5.54 -10.53 -26.15
C GLY A 248 -4.47 -9.64 -25.47
N SER A 249 -4.84 -8.51 -24.87
CA SER A 249 -3.92 -7.64 -24.10
C SER A 249 -3.22 -8.41 -22.97
N TYR A 250 -1.98 -8.01 -22.67
CA TYR A 250 -1.15 -8.67 -21.65
C TYR A 250 -0.87 -7.78 -20.44
N THR A 251 -0.88 -8.37 -19.25
CA THR A 251 -0.54 -7.71 -17.98
C THR A 251 0.70 -8.36 -17.40
N LYS A 252 1.83 -7.64 -17.38
CA LYS A 252 3.07 -8.06 -16.70
C LYS A 252 3.09 -7.53 -15.27
N LEU A 253 3.36 -8.42 -14.32
CA LEU A 253 3.45 -8.15 -12.88
C LEU A 253 4.80 -8.67 -12.38
N SER A 254 5.61 -7.82 -11.76
CA SER A 254 6.96 -8.19 -11.31
C SER A 254 6.96 -8.57 -9.84
N LEU A 255 7.22 -9.84 -9.52
CA LEU A 255 7.35 -10.27 -8.13
C LEU A 255 8.75 -9.88 -7.59
N PRO A 256 8.86 -9.36 -6.36
CA PRO A 256 10.15 -9.03 -5.76
C PRO A 256 11.04 -10.28 -5.67
N GLY A 257 12.31 -10.13 -6.05
CA GLY A 257 13.27 -11.24 -6.04
C GLY A 257 13.50 -11.79 -4.62
N PRO A 258 13.66 -13.11 -4.45
CA PRO A 258 13.75 -13.73 -3.13
C PRO A 258 14.95 -13.21 -2.32
N GLY A 259 14.67 -12.91 -1.05
CA GLY A 259 15.62 -12.34 -0.11
C GLY A 259 16.94 -13.12 0.01
N PRO A 260 18.02 -12.46 0.46
CA PRO A 260 19.32 -13.10 0.61
C PRO A 260 19.26 -14.19 1.69
N ILE A 261 19.34 -15.46 1.29
CA ILE A 261 19.42 -16.60 2.21
C ILE A 261 20.71 -16.48 3.03
N THR A 262 20.57 -16.02 4.27
CA THR A 262 21.64 -15.90 5.27
C THR A 262 22.05 -17.28 5.77
N ARG A 263 22.96 -17.93 5.03
CA ARG A 263 23.60 -19.18 5.48
C ARG A 263 24.49 -18.88 6.68
N ILE A 264 23.97 -19.11 7.89
CA ILE A 264 24.75 -19.11 9.13
C ILE A 264 25.97 -20.03 8.94
N PRO A 265 27.22 -19.52 9.06
CA PRO A 265 28.39 -20.36 8.92
C PRO A 265 28.44 -21.39 10.06
N ARG A 266 28.26 -22.68 9.74
CA ARG A 266 28.58 -23.76 10.67
C ARG A 266 30.09 -23.77 10.89
N THR A 267 30.54 -23.13 11.97
CA THR A 267 31.92 -23.18 12.46
C THR A 267 32.28 -24.63 12.76
N LYS A 268 33.14 -25.21 11.91
CA LYS A 268 33.76 -26.51 12.22
C LYS A 268 34.77 -26.29 13.35
N LYS A 269 34.35 -26.53 14.60
CA LYS A 269 35.31 -26.76 15.70
C LYS A 269 36.07 -28.05 15.38
N THR A 270 37.26 -27.91 14.79
CA THR A 270 38.23 -28.99 14.66
C THR A 270 38.75 -29.31 16.05
N VAL A 271 38.29 -30.39 16.66
CA VAL A 271 38.81 -30.88 17.94
C VAL A 271 40.19 -31.48 17.66
N GLN A 272 41.25 -30.77 18.05
CA GLN A 272 42.60 -31.35 18.12
C GLN A 272 42.70 -32.19 19.39
N HIS A 273 42.89 -33.50 19.21
CA HIS A 273 43.37 -34.37 20.29
C HIS A 273 44.89 -34.25 20.37
N ASN A 274 45.41 -33.76 21.50
CA ASN A 274 46.81 -33.94 21.88
C ASN A 274 46.90 -34.80 23.14
N THR A 275 47.39 -36.02 22.97
CA THR A 275 48.05 -36.86 23.98
C THR A 275 49.47 -36.31 24.23
N LEU A 276 50.15 -36.51 25.37
CA LEU A 276 49.91 -37.31 26.58
C LEU A 276 50.75 -36.71 27.75
N GLY A 277 50.38 -36.96 29.01
CA GLY A 277 51.18 -36.62 30.20
C GLY A 277 50.41 -36.92 31.49
N ALA A 278 51.02 -37.54 32.50
CA ALA A 278 50.29 -38.18 33.60
C ALA A 278 50.96 -38.11 34.98
N THR A 279 50.14 -38.03 36.04
CA THR A 279 50.48 -38.37 37.45
C THR A 279 49.24 -38.89 38.20
N LYS A 280 49.41 -39.48 39.39
CA LYS A 280 48.45 -40.39 40.08
C LYS A 280 47.60 -39.73 41.18
N ALA A 281 46.34 -40.20 41.33
CA ALA A 281 45.62 -40.53 42.58
C ALA A 281 44.31 -41.28 42.18
N GLN A 282 44.03 -42.51 42.62
CA GLN A 282 43.44 -42.96 43.90
C GLN A 282 42.00 -42.42 44.16
N ALA A 283 40.99 -43.24 44.51
CA ALA A 283 40.92 -44.72 44.64
C ALA A 283 39.47 -45.27 44.61
N GLN A 284 39.33 -46.60 44.41
CA GLN A 284 38.25 -47.54 44.86
C GLN A 284 36.77 -47.26 44.43
N ALA A 285 36.10 -48.17 43.70
CA ALA A 285 35.42 -49.43 44.10
C ALA A 285 33.97 -49.18 44.60
N GLU A 286 32.93 -49.99 44.41
CA GLU A 286 32.70 -51.42 44.06
C GLU A 286 31.47 -51.54 43.09
N ALA A 287 30.97 -52.67 42.53
CA ALA A 287 31.41 -54.04 42.19
C ALA A 287 30.51 -54.53 41.01
N GLN A 288 31.02 -55.21 39.97
CA GLN A 288 30.92 -56.68 39.68
C GLN A 288 29.49 -57.28 39.64
N ALA A 289 29.10 -58.23 38.78
CA ALA A 289 29.76 -59.20 37.87
C ALA A 289 28.71 -59.70 36.81
N ARG A 290 28.89 -60.63 35.84
CA ARG A 290 29.91 -61.23 34.92
C ARG A 290 29.09 -62.26 34.08
N ALA A 291 29.23 -62.59 32.79
CA ALA A 291 30.07 -62.17 31.64
C ALA A 291 29.17 -62.22 30.34
N ARG A 292 29.47 -62.65 29.10
CA ARG A 292 30.64 -63.28 28.43
C ARG A 292 30.79 -62.86 26.93
N GLY A 293 30.43 -63.71 25.95
CA GLY A 293 30.60 -63.51 24.48
C GLY A 293 30.17 -64.77 23.68
N PRO A 294 30.36 -64.88 22.34
CA PRO A 294 31.28 -64.10 21.48
C PRO A 294 30.60 -63.21 20.39
N GLU A 295 31.43 -62.65 19.50
CA GLU A 295 31.10 -61.75 18.38
C GLU A 295 30.48 -62.47 17.15
N PRO A 296 29.86 -61.78 16.14
CA PRO A 296 30.56 -60.83 15.25
C PRO A 296 29.82 -59.50 14.92
N THR A 297 30.56 -58.54 14.35
CA THR A 297 30.06 -57.21 13.94
C THR A 297 29.08 -57.20 12.75
N PRO A 298 28.23 -56.16 12.64
CA PRO A 298 28.16 -55.42 11.38
C PRO A 298 28.31 -53.88 11.52
N SER A 299 28.49 -53.20 10.38
CA SER A 299 28.98 -51.81 10.29
C SER A 299 27.94 -50.71 10.59
N LYS A 300 28.40 -49.60 11.19
CA LYS A 300 27.64 -48.34 11.38
C LYS A 300 27.12 -47.76 10.04
N PRO A 301 25.89 -47.20 9.98
CA PRO A 301 25.38 -46.55 8.77
C PRO A 301 26.12 -45.24 8.45
N ALA A 302 26.30 -44.96 7.15
CA ALA A 302 27.06 -43.81 6.66
C ALA A 302 26.30 -42.47 6.82
N SER A 303 27.03 -41.39 7.08
CA SER A 303 26.45 -40.06 7.35
C SER A 303 25.71 -39.44 6.16
N ALA A 304 24.73 -38.57 6.46
CA ALA A 304 23.75 -38.06 5.49
C ALA A 304 24.30 -37.19 4.34
N ASN A 305 25.58 -36.84 4.33
CA ASN A 305 26.21 -35.92 3.36
C ASN A 305 26.71 -36.58 2.06
N ALA A 306 26.15 -37.75 1.68
CA ALA A 306 26.46 -38.39 0.40
C ALA A 306 25.70 -37.75 -0.79
N SER A 307 26.42 -37.39 -1.85
CA SER A 307 25.89 -36.84 -3.12
C SER A 307 24.86 -37.76 -3.78
N SER A 308 23.91 -37.16 -4.52
CA SER A 308 22.76 -37.82 -5.15
C SER A 308 23.11 -39.12 -5.90
N LYS A 309 24.18 -39.11 -6.73
CA LYS A 309 24.62 -40.30 -7.49
C LYS A 309 24.99 -41.51 -6.61
N LYS A 310 25.51 -41.31 -5.38
CA LYS A 310 25.76 -42.41 -4.44
C LYS A 310 24.48 -42.92 -3.77
N ARG A 311 23.50 -42.02 -3.53
CA ARG A 311 22.22 -42.36 -2.89
C ARG A 311 21.34 -43.27 -3.77
N ALA A 312 21.38 -43.08 -5.09
CA ALA A 312 20.70 -43.96 -6.05
C ALA A 312 21.30 -45.38 -6.09
N LYS A 313 22.64 -45.51 -6.14
CA LYS A 313 23.29 -46.83 -6.24
C LYS A 313 23.04 -47.70 -5.00
N ASN A 314 23.08 -47.12 -3.81
CA ASN A 314 22.81 -47.85 -2.56
C ASN A 314 21.34 -48.29 -2.44
N ARG A 315 20.37 -47.53 -2.96
CA ARG A 315 18.95 -47.96 -2.98
C ARG A 315 18.73 -49.23 -3.82
N LYS A 316 19.37 -49.34 -4.98
CA LYS A 316 19.23 -50.55 -5.84
C LYS A 316 19.86 -51.78 -5.19
N ALA A 317 20.98 -51.63 -4.50
CA ALA A 317 21.61 -52.72 -3.75
C ALA A 317 20.75 -53.17 -2.54
N GLY A 318 20.20 -52.23 -1.77
CA GLY A 318 19.34 -52.56 -0.62
C GLY A 318 18.02 -53.23 -1.02
N LEU A 319 17.44 -52.87 -2.17
CA LEU A 319 16.21 -53.52 -2.66
C LEU A 319 16.45 -54.97 -3.11
N GLN A 320 17.63 -55.26 -3.67
CA GLN A 320 18.02 -56.62 -4.05
C GLN A 320 18.10 -57.53 -2.81
N ALA A 321 18.85 -57.11 -1.79
CA ALA A 321 18.99 -57.88 -0.55
C ALA A 321 17.65 -58.15 0.16
N LEU A 322 16.69 -57.21 0.10
CA LEU A 322 15.34 -57.38 0.64
C LEU A 322 14.45 -58.33 -0.19
N LEU A 323 14.73 -58.51 -1.49
CA LEU A 323 14.06 -59.50 -2.33
C LEU A 323 14.65 -60.89 -2.11
N ASP A 324 15.97 -61.00 -2.04
CA ASP A 324 16.68 -62.25 -1.76
C ASP A 324 16.28 -62.80 -0.37
N GLN A 325 16.18 -61.93 0.65
CA GLN A 325 15.68 -62.27 1.99
C GLN A 325 14.22 -62.75 1.99
N ARG A 326 13.41 -62.38 0.99
CA ARG A 326 12.01 -62.83 0.85
C ARG A 326 11.84 -64.19 0.18
N GLN A 327 12.89 -64.76 -0.42
CA GLN A 327 12.88 -66.10 -1.01
C GLN A 327 13.30 -67.21 -0.02
N GLY A 328 13.77 -66.84 1.18
CA GLY A 328 14.38 -67.76 2.15
C GLY A 328 13.51 -68.22 3.33
N SER A 329 12.19 -67.94 3.35
CA SER A 329 11.34 -68.26 4.53
C SER A 329 9.94 -68.78 4.16
N THR A 330 9.67 -70.04 4.47
CA THR A 330 8.31 -70.60 4.60
C THR A 330 7.60 -70.06 5.85
N PRO A 331 6.25 -70.09 5.92
CA PRO A 331 5.49 -69.17 6.77
C PRO A 331 5.41 -69.58 8.24
N SER A 332 5.45 -68.58 9.12
CA SER A 332 5.09 -68.68 10.54
C SER A 332 4.06 -67.60 10.89
N SER A 333 3.03 -68.02 11.61
CA SER A 333 1.88 -67.27 12.18
C SER A 333 1.96 -65.74 12.27
N GLY A 334 0.98 -65.03 11.67
CA GLY A 334 0.66 -63.64 12.03
C GLY A 334 -0.18 -62.89 10.99
N PHE A 335 -1.47 -62.65 11.28
CA PHE A 335 -2.39 -61.70 10.61
C PHE A 335 -2.24 -61.53 9.08
N GLY A 336 -2.83 -62.48 8.33
CA GLY A 336 -2.95 -62.37 6.88
C GLY A 336 -4.09 -61.44 6.45
N LEU A 337 -3.77 -60.19 6.12
CA LEU A 337 -4.57 -59.34 5.23
C LEU A 337 -3.69 -58.91 4.06
N SER A 338 -4.03 -59.40 2.86
CA SER A 338 -3.27 -59.10 1.64
C SER A 338 -3.83 -57.88 0.93
N LEU A 339 -2.95 -57.07 0.33
CA LEU A 339 -3.34 -55.88 -0.45
C LEU A 339 -4.19 -56.23 -1.69
N SER A 340 -4.33 -57.51 -2.03
CA SER A 340 -5.21 -58.04 -3.08
C SER A 340 -6.71 -58.03 -2.73
N ASP A 341 -7.10 -57.98 -1.45
CA ASP A 341 -8.54 -57.96 -1.08
C ASP A 341 -9.21 -56.61 -1.35
N PHE A 342 -8.46 -55.51 -1.28
CA PHE A 342 -8.98 -54.15 -1.50
C PHE A 342 -9.19 -53.77 -2.97
N MET A 343 -9.17 -54.73 -3.90
CA MET A 343 -9.31 -54.54 -5.35
C MET A 343 -10.53 -55.27 -5.95
N LYS A 344 -11.57 -55.55 -5.13
CA LYS A 344 -12.77 -56.29 -5.57
C LYS A 344 -14.12 -55.75 -5.05
N LYS A 345 -14.37 -54.44 -5.19
CA LYS A 345 -15.53 -53.93 -5.96
C LYS A 345 -15.46 -52.42 -6.14
#